data_AF-A0A652JU61-F1
#
_entry.id   AF-A0A652JU61-F1
#
_cell.length_a   1.000
_cell.length_b   1.000
_cell.length_c   1.000
_cell.angle_alpha   90.00
_cell.angle_beta   90.00
_cell.angle_gamma   90.00
#
_symmetry.space_group_name_H-M   'P 1'
#
loop_
_entity.id
_entity.type
_entity.pdbx_description
1 polymer ?
#
loop_
_entity_poly.entity_id
_entity_poly.type
_entity_poly.pdbx_seq_one_letter_code
_entity_poly.pdbx_strand_id
1 'polypeptide(L)'
;MWKRALDRAGVREPRLRRDYTEQRAAVRRFTTAEYMAARLLLPAALLPHVVAAVAFMHDTDDRIDRGTPDERAAALTEWDGLVRKSLAEGDST
;
A
#
# COMPACT_ATOMS: atom_id res chain seq x y z
N MET A 1 -13.04 -7.81 11.67
CA MET A 1 -11.64 -8.20 11.96
C MET A 1 -10.65 -7.11 11.58
N TRP A 2 -10.77 -6.49 10.39
CA TRP A 2 -9.92 -5.36 9.96
C TRP A 2 -9.87 -4.17 10.94
N LYS A 3 -11.02 -3.72 11.44
CA LYS A 3 -11.09 -2.67 12.48
C LYS A 3 -10.16 -2.98 13.67
N ARG A 4 -10.19 -4.22 14.17
CA ARG A 4 -9.34 -4.67 15.29
C ARG A 4 -7.85 -4.73 14.91
N ALA A 5 -7.52 -5.08 13.67
CA ALA A 5 -6.13 -5.04 13.20
C ALA A 5 -5.59 -3.60 13.20
N LEU A 6 -6.37 -2.64 12.68
CA LEU A 6 -6.03 -1.21 12.76
C LEU A 6 -5.88 -0.73 14.21
N ASP A 7 -6.79 -1.14 15.09
CA ASP A 7 -6.72 -0.78 16.52
C ASP A 7 -5.45 -1.34 17.18
N ARG A 8 -5.08 -2.60 16.87
CA ARG A 8 -3.87 -3.27 17.37
C ARG A 8 -2.57 -2.70 16.79
N ALA A 9 -2.63 -2.18 15.57
CA ALA A 9 -1.55 -1.46 14.92
C ALA A 9 -1.41 0.00 15.42
N GLY A 10 -2.30 0.46 16.32
CA GLY A 10 -2.28 1.83 16.81
C GLY A 10 -2.80 2.88 15.81
N VAL A 11 -3.38 2.47 14.68
CA VAL A 11 -3.91 3.36 13.64
C VAL A 11 -5.26 3.92 14.10
N ARG A 12 -5.24 5.05 14.80
CA ARG A 12 -6.45 5.67 15.39
C ARG A 12 -7.05 6.79 14.56
N GLU A 13 -6.23 7.50 13.80
CA GLU A 13 -6.66 8.66 13.02
C GLU A 13 -7.66 8.25 11.92
N PRO A 14 -8.86 8.88 11.83
CA PRO A 14 -9.88 8.48 10.86
C PRO A 14 -9.41 8.50 9.41
N ARG A 15 -8.59 9.50 9.05
CA ARG A 15 -8.00 9.64 7.71
C ARG A 15 -7.14 8.43 7.36
N LEU A 16 -6.12 8.13 8.18
CA LEU A 16 -5.25 6.97 7.98
C LEU A 16 -6.04 5.66 7.92
N ARG A 17 -7.08 5.49 8.76
CA ARG A 17 -7.90 4.27 8.72
C ARG A 17 -8.63 4.09 7.40
N ARG A 18 -9.07 5.18 6.78
CA ARG A 18 -9.67 5.16 5.43
C ARG A 18 -8.60 4.76 4.41
N ASP A 19 -7.45 5.43 4.43
CA ASP A 19 -6.36 5.20 3.48
C ASP A 19 -5.87 3.72 3.54
N TYR A 20 -5.63 3.16 4.74
CA TYR A 20 -5.33 1.73 4.91
C TYR A 20 -6.44 0.82 4.36
N THR A 21 -7.70 1.21 4.53
CA THR A 21 -8.85 0.42 4.07
C THR A 21 -8.96 0.41 2.55
N GLU A 22 -8.60 1.51 1.88
CA GLU A 22 -8.50 1.60 0.43
C GLU A 22 -7.38 0.69 -0.10
N GLN A 23 -6.19 0.73 0.52
CA GLN A 23 -5.09 -0.18 0.15
C GLN A 23 -5.48 -1.65 0.30
N ARG A 24 -6.18 -1.99 1.38
CA ARG A 24 -6.73 -3.34 1.57
C ARG A 24 -7.71 -3.72 0.45
N ALA A 25 -8.53 -2.80 -0.03
CA ALA A 25 -9.47 -3.08 -1.11
C ALA A 25 -8.72 -3.38 -2.42
N ALA A 26 -7.66 -2.64 -2.71
CA ALA A 26 -6.78 -2.88 -3.86
C ALA A 26 -6.10 -4.26 -3.77
N VAL A 27 -5.37 -4.55 -2.68
CA VAL A 27 -4.65 -5.82 -2.46
C VAL A 27 -5.58 -7.03 -2.56
N ARG A 28 -6.78 -6.94 -1.98
CA ARG A 28 -7.76 -8.03 -2.08
C ARG A 28 -8.23 -8.29 -3.50
N ARG A 29 -8.14 -7.33 -4.41
CA ARG A 29 -8.55 -7.51 -5.81
C ARG A 29 -7.47 -8.19 -6.64
N PHE A 30 -6.20 -7.78 -6.49
CA PHE A 30 -5.12 -8.32 -7.32
C PHE A 30 -4.45 -9.58 -6.73
N THR A 31 -4.49 -9.79 -5.41
CA THR A 31 -3.76 -10.90 -4.75
C THR A 31 -4.57 -11.49 -3.58
N THR A 32 -5.71 -12.12 -3.90
CA THR A 32 -6.65 -12.62 -2.88
C THR A 32 -6.02 -13.69 -1.97
N ALA A 33 -5.30 -14.66 -2.54
CA ALA A 33 -4.76 -15.80 -1.79
C ALA A 33 -3.70 -15.34 -0.78
N GLU A 34 -2.79 -14.48 -1.22
CA GLU A 34 -1.72 -13.88 -0.45
C GLU A 34 -2.27 -12.99 0.65
N TYR A 35 -3.31 -12.19 0.36
CA TYR A 35 -4.01 -11.44 1.40
C TYR A 35 -4.61 -12.36 2.47
N MET A 36 -5.19 -13.50 2.09
CA MET A 36 -5.74 -14.45 3.07
C MET A 36 -4.64 -15.11 3.89
N ALA A 37 -3.51 -15.47 3.27
CA ALA A 37 -2.33 -16.00 3.95
C ALA A 37 -1.80 -14.97 4.96
N ALA A 38 -1.60 -13.71 4.56
CA ALA A 38 -1.17 -12.64 5.43
C ALA A 38 -2.12 -12.46 6.62
N ARG A 39 -3.44 -12.52 6.39
CA ARG A 39 -4.44 -12.41 7.45
C ARG A 39 -4.42 -13.58 8.44
N LEU A 40 -4.07 -14.80 7.98
CA LEU A 40 -4.02 -15.99 8.81
C LEU A 40 -2.71 -16.11 9.60
N LEU A 41 -1.60 -15.74 8.97
CA LEU A 41 -0.26 -16.04 9.46
C LEU A 41 0.39 -14.88 10.22
N LEU A 42 0.00 -13.63 9.92
CA LEU A 42 0.64 -12.47 10.55
C LEU A 42 -0.03 -12.07 11.87
N PRO A 43 0.74 -11.55 12.84
CA PRO A 43 0.20 -10.82 13.97
C PRO A 43 -0.73 -9.71 13.50
N ALA A 44 -1.89 -9.55 14.16
CA ALA A 44 -2.90 -8.57 13.76
C ALA A 44 -2.40 -7.12 13.72
N ALA A 45 -1.38 -6.80 14.53
CA ALA A 45 -0.75 -5.48 14.55
C ALA A 45 0.11 -5.19 13.31
N LEU A 46 0.64 -6.22 12.63
CA LEU A 46 1.46 -6.05 11.43
C LEU A 46 0.64 -6.00 10.14
N LEU A 47 -0.53 -6.64 10.14
CA LEU A 47 -1.35 -6.83 8.94
C LEU A 47 -1.63 -5.51 8.17
N PRO A 48 -2.01 -4.38 8.81
CA PRO A 48 -2.25 -3.14 8.06
C PRO A 48 -1.01 -2.65 7.32
N HIS A 49 0.14 -2.65 7.99
CA HIS A 49 1.42 -2.18 7.43
C HIS A 49 1.90 -3.04 6.27
N VAL A 50 1.78 -4.38 6.40
CA VAL A 50 2.11 -5.29 5.30
C VAL A 50 1.20 -5.10 4.10
N VAL A 51 -0.11 -4.90 4.32
CA VAL A 51 -1.06 -4.60 3.23
C VAL A 51 -0.69 -3.30 2.51
N ALA A 52 -0.36 -2.24 3.25
CA ALA A 52 0.05 -0.98 2.65
C ALA A 52 1.36 -1.13 1.85
N ALA A 53 2.35 -1.87 2.39
CA ALA A 53 3.59 -2.14 1.68
C ALA A 53 3.38 -2.94 0.38
N VAL A 54 2.53 -3.97 0.41
CA VAL A 54 2.20 -4.76 -0.80
C VAL A 54 1.48 -3.91 -1.84
N ALA A 55 0.56 -3.04 -1.43
CA ALA A 55 -0.10 -2.12 -2.35
C ALA A 55 0.91 -1.15 -3.00
N PHE A 56 1.83 -0.60 -2.22
CA PHE A 56 2.90 0.28 -2.71
C PHE A 56 3.83 -0.41 -3.71
N MET A 57 4.28 -1.64 -3.40
CA MET A 57 5.12 -2.41 -4.32
C MET A 57 4.37 -2.72 -5.61
N HIS A 58 3.10 -3.12 -5.53
CA HIS A 58 2.30 -3.41 -6.71
C HIS A 58 2.09 -2.19 -7.61
N ASP A 59 1.79 -1.01 -7.05
CA ASP A 59 1.66 0.23 -7.85
C ASP A 59 2.99 0.62 -8.50
N THR A 60 4.11 0.38 -7.80
CA THR A 60 5.45 0.59 -8.37
C THR A 60 5.68 -0.34 -9.56
N ASP A 61 5.43 -1.64 -9.40
CA ASP A 61 5.56 -2.64 -10.47
C ASP A 61 4.66 -2.29 -11.67
N ASP A 62 3.39 -1.96 -11.42
CA ASP A 62 2.43 -1.59 -12.47
C ASP A 62 2.89 -0.40 -13.32
N ARG A 63 3.62 0.55 -12.72
CA ARG A 63 4.21 1.70 -13.43
C ARG A 63 5.42 1.31 -14.26
N ILE A 64 6.30 0.44 -13.74
CA ILE A 64 7.59 0.13 -14.38
C ILE A 64 7.55 -1.09 -15.31
N ASP A 65 6.47 -1.86 -15.31
CA ASP A 65 6.29 -3.01 -16.21
C ASP A 65 5.65 -2.65 -17.56
N ARG A 66 5.16 -1.41 -17.71
CA ARG A 66 4.44 -0.95 -18.90
C ARG A 66 5.30 -0.04 -19.78
N GLY A 67 5.12 -0.14 -21.10
CA GLY A 67 5.81 0.73 -22.07
C GLY A 67 7.25 0.35 -22.39
N THR A 68 7.90 1.23 -23.13
CA THR A 68 9.30 1.20 -23.56
C THR A 68 10.25 1.53 -22.39
N PRO A 69 11.56 1.22 -22.50
CA PRO A 69 12.53 1.56 -21.45
C PRO A 69 12.52 3.04 -21.03
N ASP A 70 12.38 3.96 -21.99
CA ASP A 70 12.36 5.40 -21.70
C ASP A 70 11.08 5.81 -20.96
N GLU A 71 9.92 5.25 -21.33
CA GLU A 71 8.65 5.48 -20.63
C GLU A 71 8.71 4.97 -19.18
N ARG A 72 9.33 3.80 -18.95
CA ARG A 72 9.52 3.25 -17.60
C ARG A 72 10.45 4.11 -16.75
N ALA A 73 11.52 4.63 -17.34
CA ALA A 73 12.45 5.52 -16.64
C ALA A 73 11.78 6.84 -16.26
N ALA A 74 10.96 7.41 -17.15
CA ALA A 74 10.15 8.58 -16.86
C ALA A 74 9.13 8.31 -15.73
N ALA A 75 8.39 7.20 -15.82
CA ALA A 75 7.41 6.81 -14.81
C ALA A 75 8.04 6.59 -13.42
N LEU A 76 9.22 5.96 -13.36
CA LEU A 76 9.95 5.77 -12.11
C LEU A 76 10.45 7.10 -11.52
N THR A 77 10.90 8.03 -12.36
CA THR A 77 11.34 9.36 -11.92
C THR A 77 10.18 10.16 -11.34
N GLU A 78 9.02 10.15 -12.01
CA GLU A 78 7.80 10.77 -11.49
C GLU A 78 7.37 10.14 -10.16
N TRP A 79 7.38 8.82 -10.09
CA TRP A 79 7.01 8.07 -8.89
C TRP A 79 7.93 8.37 -7.70
N ASP A 80 9.26 8.38 -7.88
CA ASP A 80 10.21 8.76 -6.83
C ASP A 80 9.94 10.18 -6.29
N GLY A 81 9.63 11.12 -7.19
CA GLY A 81 9.26 12.49 -6.82
C GLY A 81 8.01 12.54 -5.93
N LEU A 82 6.95 11.82 -6.32
CA LEU A 82 5.72 11.73 -5.54
C LEU A 82 5.96 11.10 -4.17
N VAL A 83 6.68 9.98 -4.10
CA VAL A 83 6.97 9.29 -2.84
C VAL A 83 7.77 10.16 -1.89
N ARG A 84 8.83 10.83 -2.38
CA ARG A 84 9.64 11.74 -1.57
C ARG A 84 8.82 12.91 -1.03
N LYS A 85 7.98 13.51 -1.87
CA LYS A 85 7.07 14.58 -1.46
C LYS A 85 6.12 14.10 -0.36
N SER A 86 5.48 12.95 -0.55
CA SER A 86 4.56 12.38 0.43
C SER A 86 5.22 12.05 1.75
N LEU A 87 6.45 11.53 1.73
CA LEU A 87 7.21 11.28 2.96
C LEU A 87 7.60 12.57 3.69
N ALA A 88 7.90 13.64 2.95
CA ALA A 88 8.26 14.94 3.53
C ALA A 88 7.05 15.68 4.12
N GLU A 89 5.90 15.63 3.43
CA GLU A 89 4.70 16.40 3.78
C GLU A 89 3.71 15.62 4.66
N GLY A 90 3.84 14.29 4.71
CA GLY A 90 2.90 13.42 5.43
C GLY A 90 1.53 13.31 4.75
N ASP A 91 1.45 13.63 3.45
CA ASP A 91 0.22 13.60 2.67
C ASP A 91 0.41 12.75 1.39
N SER A 92 -0.61 11.98 1.05
CA SER A 92 -0.70 11.14 -0.15
C SER A 92 -2.00 11.52 -0.87
N THR A 93 -2.04 12.73 -1.41
CA THR A 93 -3.18 13.27 -2.19
C THR A 93 -2.92 13.16 -3.68
#